data_AF-Q9TQW7-F1
#
_entry.id   AF-Q9TQW7-F1
#
_cell.length_a   1.000
_cell.length_b   1.000
_cell.length_c   1.000
_cell.angle_alpha   90.00
_cell.angle_beta   90.00
_cell.angle_gamma   90.00
#
_symmetry.space_group_name_H-M   'P 1'
#
loop_
_entity.id
_entity.type
_entity.pdbx_description
1 polymer ?
#
loop_
_entity_poly.entity_id
_entity_poly.type
_entity_poly.pdbx_seq_one_letter_code
_entity_poly.pdbx_strand_id
1 'polypeptide(L)' 'YHAVAVVKSSSDPDLTWNSLKGKKSCHTGVDRTAGWNIPMGLLYSEIKHCEF' A
#
# COMPACT_ATOMS: atom_id res chain seq x y z
N TYR A 1 3.03 9.24 15.45
CA TYR A 1 3.30 7.82 15.15
C TYR A 1 3.67 7.70 13.68
N HIS A 2 4.34 6.62 13.27
CA HIS A 2 4.75 6.43 11.88
C HIS A 2 3.77 5.52 11.14
N ALA A 3 3.47 5.86 9.88
CA ALA A 3 2.81 4.96 8.95
C ALA A 3 3.87 4.09 8.28
N VAL A 4 3.68 2.76 8.29
CA VAL A 4 4.60 1.79 7.71
C VAL A 4 3.83 0.74 6.91
N ALA A 5 4.44 0.19 5.87
CA ALA A 5 3.93 -0.96 5.13
C ALA A 5 4.72 -2.21 5.57
N VAL A 6 4.01 -3.27 5.96
CA VAL A 6 4.61 -4.50 6.48
C VAL A 6 4.23 -5.67 5.56
N VAL A 7 5.19 -6.58 5.35
CA VAL A 7 5.03 -7.80 4.56
C VAL A 7 5.47 -9.02 5.38
N LYS A 8 5.10 -10.23 4.94
CA LYS A 8 5.62 -11.45 5.59
C LYS A 8 7.09 -11.61 5.24
N SER A 9 7.89 -12.10 6.18
CA SER A 9 9.31 -12.40 5.91
C SER A 9 9.51 -13.49 4.86
N SER A 10 8.53 -14.39 4.70
CA SER A 10 8.51 -15.43 3.67
C SER A 10 7.87 -14.99 2.34
N SER A 11 7.51 -13.72 2.22
CA SER A 11 7.02 -13.17 0.95
C SER A 11 8.11 -13.22 -0.11
N ASP A 12 7.68 -13.21 -1.37
CA ASP A 12 8.53 -13.07 -2.55
C ASP A 12 9.54 -11.91 -2.37
N PRO A 13 10.86 -12.14 -2.58
CA PRO A 13 11.87 -11.08 -2.55
C PRO A 13 11.58 -9.92 -3.50
N ASP A 14 10.84 -10.19 -4.57
CA ASP A 14 10.45 -9.18 -5.55
C ASP A 14 9.28 -8.31 -5.06
N LEU A 15 8.67 -8.61 -3.90
CA LEU A 15 7.65 -7.77 -3.26
C LEU A 15 8.29 -6.51 -2.65
N THR A 16 8.30 -5.45 -3.44
CA THR A 16 8.81 -4.13 -3.09
C THR A 16 7.70 -3.10 -3.27
N TRP A 17 7.96 -1.85 -2.86
CA TRP A 17 6.99 -0.75 -3.06
C TRP A 17 6.58 -0.59 -4.54
N ASN A 18 7.51 -0.82 -5.47
CA ASN A 18 7.28 -0.62 -6.90
C ASN A 18 6.58 -1.82 -7.58
N SER A 19 6.40 -2.95 -6.88
CA SER A 19 5.80 -4.18 -7.43
C SER A 19 4.49 -4.58 -6.75
N LEU A 20 3.81 -3.62 -6.11
CA LEU A 20 2.55 -3.83 -5.40
C LEU A 20 1.36 -4.12 -6.34
N LYS A 21 1.45 -3.79 -7.63
CA LYS A 21 0.37 -4.02 -8.60
C LYS A 21 0.03 -5.51 -8.69
N GLY A 22 -1.25 -5.84 -8.55
CA GLY A 22 -1.75 -7.22 -8.59
C GLY A 22 -1.49 -8.05 -7.32
N LYS A 23 -0.94 -7.44 -6.26
CA LYS A 23 -0.79 -8.08 -4.95
C LYS A 23 -1.99 -7.77 -4.06
N LYS A 24 -2.23 -8.62 -3.05
CA LYS A 24 -3.30 -8.42 -2.06
C LYS A 24 -2.79 -7.53 -0.92
N SER A 25 -3.55 -6.51 -0.55
CA SER A 25 -3.26 -5.60 0.56
C SER A 25 -4.29 -5.75 1.69
N CYS A 26 -3.88 -5.39 2.91
CA CYS A 26 -4.75 -5.32 4.08
C CYS A 26 -4.72 -3.89 4.63
N HIS A 27 -5.89 -3.33 4.92
CA HIS A 27 -6.05 -1.96 5.38
C HIS A 27 -6.79 -1.94 6.71
N THR A 28 -6.43 -1.01 7.61
CA THR A 28 -7.14 -0.86 8.89
C THR A 28 -8.59 -0.38 8.71
N GLY A 29 -8.89 0.25 7.57
CA GLY A 29 -10.18 0.82 7.21
C GLY A 29 -10.01 1.97 6.22
N VAL A 30 -11.03 2.21 5.40
CA VAL A 30 -11.10 3.34 4.45
C VAL A 30 -10.99 4.67 5.22
N ASP A 31 -10.37 5.67 4.60
CA ASP A 31 -10.11 7.03 5.13
C ASP A 31 -9.25 7.13 6.41
N ARG A 32 -8.69 6.01 6.90
CA ARG A 32 -7.74 6.01 8.02
C ARG A 32 -6.36 6.47 7.55
N THR A 33 -5.64 7.23 8.39
CA THR A 33 -4.35 7.84 8.03
C THR A 33 -3.31 6.81 7.55
N ALA A 34 -2.84 5.91 8.43
CA ALA A 34 -1.80 4.95 8.07
C ALA A 34 -2.30 3.81 7.16
N GLY A 35 -3.57 3.43 7.30
CA GLY A 35 -4.15 2.32 6.57
C GLY A 35 -4.70 2.68 5.20
N TRP A 36 -4.94 3.95 4.88
CA TRP A 36 -5.58 4.36 3.63
C TRP A 36 -4.98 5.63 3.05
N ASN A 37 -5.11 6.78 3.71
CA ASN A 37 -4.78 8.07 3.12
C ASN A 37 -3.30 8.19 2.71
N ILE A 38 -2.39 7.71 3.56
CA ILE A 38 -0.96 7.72 3.27
C ILE A 38 -0.61 6.74 2.12
N PRO A 39 -0.87 5.43 2.22
CA PRO A 39 -0.50 4.51 1.14
C PRO A 39 -1.23 4.79 -0.17
N MET A 40 -2.54 5.11 -0.15
CA MET A 40 -3.28 5.41 -1.37
C MET A 40 -2.86 6.75 -1.98
N GLY A 41 -2.53 7.76 -1.15
CA GLY A 41 -2.02 9.04 -1.63
C GLY A 41 -0.67 8.89 -2.34
N LEU A 42 0.23 8.06 -1.81
CA LEU A 42 1.50 7.75 -2.47
C LEU A 42 1.27 7.01 -3.78
N LEU A 43 0.44 5.96 -3.80
CA LEU A 43 0.13 5.23 -5.02
C LEU A 43 -0.51 6.13 -6.08
N TYR A 44 -1.51 6.94 -5.71
CA TYR A 44 -2.16 7.89 -6.63
C TYR A 44 -1.16 8.90 -7.21
N SER A 45 -0.17 9.32 -6.42
CA SER A 45 0.86 10.24 -6.91
C SER A 45 1.68 9.67 -8.07
N GLU A 46 1.81 8.33 -8.14
CA GLU A 46 2.52 7.60 -9.18
C GLU A 46 1.59 7.21 -10.35
N ILE A 47 0.45 6.57 -10.06
CA ILE A 47 -0.43 5.97 -11.09
C ILE A 47 -1.50 6.94 -11.63
N LYS A 48 -1.80 8.04 -10.93
CA LYS A 48 -2.78 9.09 -11.31
C LYS A 48 -4.23 8.63 -11.53
N HIS A 49 -4.59 7.42 -11.10
CA HIS A 49 -5.97 6.94 -11.08
C HIS A 49 -6.22 6.07 -9.84
N CYS A 50 -7.46 6.00 -9.38
CA CYS A 50 -7.88 5.05 -8.36
C CYS A 50 -9.17 4.37 -8.82
N GLU A 51 -9.16 3.05 -8.81
CA GLU A 51 -10.35 2.23 -8.98
C GLU A 51 -10.51 1.46 -7.67
N PHE A 52 -11.41 1.94 -6.82
CA PHE A 52 -11.66 1.38 -5.49
C PHE A 52 -12.76 0.31 -5.53
#